data_AF-A0A0F8ZPA8-F1
#
_entry.id   AF-A0A0F8ZPA8-F1
#
_cell.length_a   1.000
_cell.length_b   1.000
_cell.length_c   1.000
_cell.angle_alpha   90.00
_cell.angle_beta   90.00
_cell.angle_gamma   90.00
#
_symmetry.space_group_name_H-M   'P 1'
#
loop_
_entity.id
_entity.type
_entity.pdbx_description
1 polymer ?
#
loop_
_entity_poly.entity_id
_entity_poly.type
_entity_poly.pdbx_seq_one_letter_code
_entity_poly.pdbx_strand_id
1 'polypeptide(L)'
;EADEIHEELRNESGASMTRGDAVYISGFSVGQVRALVTLADSSVVGTMPMIALLEDATLANNSTGHFIEQGTLKDMDTDSWNVGDELYISETGTTTNTLTATKPTGTALIQKVAVVLRKHASNGVVEIFGAGRQNDLPNLPNTKIWIGDASGVPQEFVLSGHATMTAGGVVTTTGLKNVVEDTTPELGGEMDAGAHTIGFTQQTATGDGTTTIDWKLGNKFYFTFGAQNDTFTFTAPTNPCNLILVLKQDGVGSRIPTFPGTVLWSGGSMPTFSTGVAAVDIVAFYYDGTNYFGVETLNFS
;
A
#
# COMPACT_ATOMS: atom_id res chain seq x y z
N GLU A 1 -4.62 -5.56 -56.96
CA GLU A 1 -4.03 -6.22 -55.79
C GLU A 1 -4.85 -5.81 -54.58
N ALA A 2 -5.22 -6.75 -53.72
CA ALA A 2 -6.12 -6.52 -52.60
C ALA A 2 -5.32 -5.91 -51.43
N ASP A 3 -5.00 -4.61 -51.53
CA ASP A 3 -4.28 -3.86 -50.49
C ASP A 3 -5.22 -3.24 -49.44
N GLU A 4 -6.52 -3.11 -49.75
CA GLU A 4 -7.52 -2.43 -48.93
C GLU A 4 -8.77 -3.31 -48.74
N ILE A 5 -9.36 -3.28 -47.54
CA ILE A 5 -10.59 -4.01 -47.16
C ILE A 5 -11.72 -2.99 -47.01
N HIS A 6 -12.76 -3.16 -47.84
CA HIS A 6 -13.92 -2.27 -47.88
C HIS A 6 -15.21 -3.04 -47.63
N GLU A 7 -16.17 -2.39 -46.98
CA GLU A 7 -17.51 -2.92 -46.72
C GLU A 7 -18.59 -1.84 -46.99
N GLU A 8 -19.74 -2.27 -47.51
CA GLU A 8 -20.93 -1.42 -47.60
C GLU A 8 -21.74 -1.52 -46.30
N LEU A 9 -21.88 -0.39 -45.59
CA LEU A 9 -22.61 -0.32 -44.33
C LEU A 9 -23.72 0.72 -44.41
N ARG A 10 -24.73 0.58 -43.55
CA ARG A 10 -25.92 1.42 -43.59
C ARG A 10 -26.05 2.31 -42.36
N ASN A 11 -26.25 3.60 -42.60
CA ASN A 11 -26.50 4.57 -41.55
C ASN A 11 -28.01 4.74 -41.32
N GLU A 12 -28.50 4.33 -40.15
CA GLU A 12 -29.85 4.63 -39.62
C GLU A 12 -29.77 5.27 -38.23
N SER A 13 -28.64 5.93 -37.91
CA SER A 13 -28.40 6.53 -36.59
C SER A 13 -29.27 7.77 -36.31
N GLY A 14 -29.96 8.30 -37.32
CA GLY A 14 -30.75 9.53 -37.24
C GLY A 14 -29.98 10.81 -37.60
N ALA A 15 -28.67 10.71 -37.86
CA ALA A 15 -27.81 11.84 -38.24
C ALA A 15 -26.96 11.51 -39.49
N SER A 16 -26.38 12.54 -40.12
CA SER A 16 -25.40 12.36 -41.20
C SER A 16 -24.01 12.09 -40.63
N MET A 17 -23.20 11.36 -41.39
CA MET A 17 -21.78 11.10 -41.12
C MET A 17 -20.91 11.72 -42.21
N THR A 18 -19.62 11.92 -41.93
CA THR A 18 -18.63 12.50 -42.85
C THR A 18 -17.40 11.60 -43.01
N ARG A 19 -16.68 11.74 -44.12
CA ARG A 19 -15.46 10.97 -44.40
C ARG A 19 -14.52 10.96 -43.18
N GLY A 20 -14.05 9.78 -42.80
CA GLY A 20 -13.16 9.57 -41.65
C GLY A 20 -13.89 9.39 -40.31
N ASP A 21 -15.21 9.52 -40.27
CA ASP A 21 -15.99 9.15 -39.09
C ASP A 21 -15.83 7.65 -38.80
N ALA A 22 -15.46 7.34 -37.56
CA ALA A 22 -15.27 6.00 -37.08
C ALA A 22 -16.59 5.43 -36.56
N VAL A 23 -16.91 4.21 -36.98
CA VAL A 23 -18.20 3.58 -36.68
C VAL A 23 -18.07 2.22 -36.01
N TYR A 24 -19.08 1.87 -35.23
CA TYR A 24 -19.29 0.52 -34.69
C TYR A 24 -20.59 -0.07 -35.24
N ILE A 25 -20.72 -1.39 -35.21
CA ILE A 25 -21.95 -2.08 -35.60
C ILE A 25 -23.02 -1.88 -34.52
N SER A 26 -24.07 -1.15 -34.84
CA SER A 26 -25.20 -0.88 -33.94
C SER A 26 -26.37 -1.84 -34.11
N GLY A 27 -26.40 -2.62 -35.20
CA GLY A 27 -27.44 -3.61 -35.45
C GLY A 27 -27.39 -4.18 -36.88
N PHE A 28 -28.53 -4.69 -37.35
CA PHE A 28 -28.68 -5.22 -38.70
C PHE A 28 -30.04 -4.85 -39.30
N SER A 29 -30.03 -4.27 -40.50
CA SER A 29 -31.24 -3.95 -41.24
C SER A 29 -31.68 -5.17 -42.06
N VAL A 30 -32.76 -5.83 -41.63
CA VAL A 30 -33.32 -6.98 -42.35
C VAL A 30 -33.85 -6.58 -43.73
N GLY A 31 -34.45 -5.38 -43.84
CA GLY A 31 -35.03 -4.91 -45.09
C GLY A 31 -33.99 -4.58 -46.17
N GLN A 32 -32.79 -4.15 -45.75
CA GLN A 32 -31.69 -3.83 -46.67
C GLN A 32 -30.61 -4.91 -46.72
N VAL A 33 -30.66 -5.90 -45.82
CA VAL A 33 -29.67 -6.97 -45.68
C VAL A 33 -28.26 -6.39 -45.53
N ARG A 34 -28.10 -5.48 -44.55
CA ARG A 34 -26.85 -4.77 -44.26
C ARG A 34 -26.70 -4.52 -42.76
N ALA A 35 -25.47 -4.52 -42.26
CA ALA A 35 -25.17 -4.08 -40.91
C ALA A 35 -25.49 -2.58 -40.77
N LEU A 36 -26.02 -2.22 -39.60
CA LEU A 36 -26.27 -0.83 -39.22
C LEU A 36 -25.08 -0.29 -38.46
N VAL A 37 -24.76 0.98 -38.70
CA VAL A 37 -23.65 1.66 -38.05
C VAL A 37 -24.07 2.94 -37.34
N THR A 38 -23.37 3.21 -36.25
CA THR A 38 -23.42 4.47 -35.48
C THR A 38 -21.98 4.90 -35.15
N LEU A 39 -21.77 6.19 -34.86
CA LEU A 39 -20.45 6.73 -34.49
C LEU A 39 -19.89 6.05 -33.23
N ALA A 40 -18.60 5.75 -33.24
CA ALA A 40 -17.89 5.18 -32.10
C ALA A 40 -17.49 6.26 -31.09
N ASP A 41 -17.52 5.89 -29.80
CA ASP A 41 -17.13 6.74 -28.68
C ASP A 41 -16.39 5.87 -27.64
N SER A 42 -15.16 6.26 -27.27
CA SER A 42 -14.35 5.47 -26.32
C SER A 42 -14.83 5.59 -24.88
N SER A 43 -15.62 6.60 -24.53
CA SER A 43 -16.14 6.80 -23.17
C SER A 43 -17.36 5.91 -22.87
N VAL A 44 -17.94 5.26 -23.88
CA VAL A 44 -19.16 4.46 -23.77
C VAL A 44 -18.89 2.98 -24.08
N VAL A 45 -19.13 2.10 -23.10
CA VAL A 45 -18.74 0.67 -23.14
C VAL A 45 -19.48 -0.16 -24.23
N GLY A 46 -20.53 0.39 -24.85
CA GLY A 46 -21.32 -0.29 -25.90
C GLY A 46 -21.13 0.24 -27.34
N THR A 47 -20.29 1.26 -27.53
CA THR A 47 -20.06 1.90 -28.85
C THR A 47 -18.70 1.49 -29.44
N MET A 48 -18.12 0.42 -28.91
CA MET A 48 -16.79 -0.09 -29.22
C MET A 48 -16.84 -1.63 -29.28
N PRO A 49 -15.99 -2.30 -30.05
CA PRO A 49 -14.93 -1.74 -30.89
C PRO A 49 -15.47 -1.02 -32.14
N MET A 50 -14.71 -0.02 -32.63
CA MET A 50 -14.92 0.46 -34.01
C MET A 50 -14.51 -0.62 -35.01
N ILE A 51 -15.22 -0.65 -36.13
CA ILE A 51 -15.06 -1.63 -37.21
C ILE A 51 -14.57 -1.02 -38.52
N ALA A 52 -14.84 0.26 -38.79
CA ALA A 52 -14.44 0.90 -40.03
C ALA A 52 -14.46 2.43 -39.93
N LEU A 53 -13.84 3.09 -40.91
CA LEU A 53 -13.97 4.53 -41.15
C LEU A 53 -14.81 4.78 -42.41
N LEU A 54 -15.64 5.82 -42.40
CA LEU A 54 -16.44 6.21 -43.56
C LEU A 54 -15.54 6.71 -44.71
N GLU A 55 -15.72 6.16 -45.91
CA GLU A 55 -15.05 6.63 -47.12
C GLU A 55 -15.85 7.71 -47.83
N ASP A 56 -17.18 7.62 -47.91
CA ASP A 56 -17.95 8.63 -48.64
C ASP A 56 -17.78 10.03 -48.02
N ALA A 57 -17.76 11.08 -48.86
CA ALA A 57 -17.59 12.46 -48.38
C ALA A 57 -18.63 12.83 -47.30
N THR A 58 -19.88 12.41 -47.53
CA THR A 58 -20.98 12.50 -46.58
C THR A 58 -21.89 11.31 -46.75
N LEU A 59 -22.40 10.74 -45.66
CA LEU A 59 -23.41 9.69 -45.67
C LEU A 59 -24.65 10.16 -44.90
N ALA A 60 -25.75 10.38 -45.64
CA ALA A 60 -27.01 10.80 -45.04
C ALA A 60 -27.67 9.67 -44.23
N ASN A 61 -28.55 10.04 -43.29
CA ASN A 61 -29.39 9.07 -42.61
C ASN A 61 -30.25 8.28 -43.62
N ASN A 62 -30.52 7.02 -43.31
CA ASN A 62 -31.22 6.04 -44.16
C ASN A 62 -30.51 5.72 -45.49
N SER A 63 -29.20 5.93 -45.56
CA SER A 63 -28.39 5.65 -46.76
C SER A 63 -27.35 4.57 -46.50
N THR A 64 -26.94 3.87 -47.56
CA THR A 64 -25.82 2.93 -47.56
C THR A 64 -24.60 3.64 -48.14
N GLY A 65 -23.43 3.41 -47.55
CA GLY A 65 -22.17 4.00 -47.99
C GLY A 65 -21.00 3.04 -47.89
N HIS A 66 -19.85 3.48 -48.38
CA HIS A 66 -18.62 2.70 -48.41
C HIS A 66 -17.75 3.01 -47.19
N PHE A 67 -17.22 1.97 -46.57
CA PHE A 67 -16.39 2.05 -45.39
C PHE A 67 -15.12 1.22 -45.60
N ILE A 68 -14.02 1.67 -44.99
CA ILE A 68 -12.74 1.00 -45.03
C ILE A 68 -12.38 0.47 -43.64
N GLU A 69 -12.06 -0.82 -43.56
CA GLU A 69 -11.69 -1.53 -42.32
C GLU A 69 -10.17 -1.58 -42.14
N GLN A 70 -9.44 -1.69 -43.25
CA GLN A 70 -7.99 -1.81 -43.29
C GLN A 70 -7.45 -1.26 -44.61
N GLY A 71 -6.30 -0.59 -44.57
CA GLY A 71 -5.65 0.02 -45.73
C GLY A 71 -5.61 1.55 -45.66
N THR A 72 -5.48 2.23 -46.80
CA THR A 72 -5.31 3.69 -46.83
C THR A 72 -6.63 4.44 -47.05
N LEU A 73 -7.01 5.30 -46.10
CA LEU A 73 -8.07 6.28 -46.32
C LEU A 73 -7.45 7.60 -46.79
N LYS A 74 -7.78 7.99 -48.02
CA LYS A 74 -7.33 9.25 -48.66
C LYS A 74 -8.40 10.33 -48.53
N ASP A 75 -7.99 11.56 -48.82
CA ASP A 75 -8.84 12.76 -48.85
C ASP A 75 -9.61 13.02 -47.55
N MET A 76 -9.07 12.54 -46.42
CA MET A 76 -9.55 12.85 -45.08
C MET A 76 -8.96 14.20 -44.62
N ASP A 77 -9.68 14.94 -43.79
CA ASP A 77 -9.08 16.07 -43.06
C ASP A 77 -8.18 15.53 -41.93
N THR A 78 -6.88 15.77 -42.06
CA THR A 78 -5.88 15.41 -41.04
C THR A 78 -5.11 16.64 -40.53
N ASP A 79 -5.60 17.85 -40.80
CA ASP A 79 -4.84 19.10 -40.54
C ASP A 79 -4.59 19.34 -39.04
N SER A 80 -5.47 18.80 -38.19
CA SER A 80 -5.34 18.85 -36.73
C SER A 80 -4.27 17.92 -36.16
N TRP A 81 -3.68 17.05 -36.99
CA TRP A 81 -2.67 16.07 -36.59
C TRP A 81 -1.38 16.26 -37.40
N ASN A 82 -0.34 15.51 -37.06
CA ASN A 82 0.94 15.48 -37.75
C ASN A 82 1.19 14.12 -38.37
N VAL A 83 2.04 14.08 -39.40
CA VAL A 83 2.48 12.80 -39.98
C VAL A 83 3.18 11.96 -38.91
N GLY A 84 2.76 10.71 -38.77
CA GLY A 84 3.22 9.78 -37.74
C GLY A 84 2.38 9.78 -36.46
N ASP A 85 1.43 10.69 -36.28
CA ASP A 85 0.54 10.66 -35.12
C ASP A 85 -0.33 9.40 -35.17
N GLU A 86 -0.41 8.72 -34.02
CA GLU A 86 -1.28 7.56 -33.82
C GLU A 86 -2.69 8.04 -33.47
N LEU A 87 -3.70 7.54 -34.17
CA LEU A 87 -5.09 7.89 -33.95
C LEU A 87 -5.81 6.82 -33.14
N TYR A 88 -6.58 7.29 -32.17
CA TYR A 88 -7.44 6.50 -31.29
C TYR A 88 -8.89 6.92 -31.47
N ILE A 89 -9.83 6.11 -31.01
CA ILE A 89 -11.23 6.57 -30.87
C ILE A 89 -11.32 7.65 -29.80
N SER A 90 -12.05 8.71 -30.11
CA SER A 90 -12.29 9.87 -29.24
C SER A 90 -13.32 9.57 -28.16
N GLU A 91 -13.20 10.24 -27.01
CA GLU A 91 -14.17 10.22 -25.90
C GLU A 91 -15.41 11.10 -26.16
N THR A 92 -15.52 11.70 -27.35
CA THR A 92 -16.65 12.55 -27.77
C THR A 92 -17.09 12.20 -29.19
N GLY A 93 -17.65 11.00 -29.35
CA GLY A 93 -18.05 10.41 -30.62
C GLY A 93 -19.14 11.20 -31.35
N THR A 94 -18.72 12.19 -32.12
CA THR A 94 -19.57 13.08 -32.93
C THR A 94 -18.98 13.20 -34.33
N THR A 95 -19.79 13.56 -35.32
CA THR A 95 -19.35 13.75 -36.70
C THR A 95 -18.12 14.65 -36.74
N THR A 96 -17.08 14.25 -37.49
CA THR A 96 -15.74 14.85 -37.58
C THR A 96 -14.85 14.75 -36.32
N ASN A 97 -15.33 14.17 -35.22
CA ASN A 97 -14.61 14.11 -33.94
C ASN A 97 -14.62 12.70 -33.31
N THR A 98 -14.69 11.67 -34.13
CA THR A 98 -14.58 10.28 -33.66
C THR A 98 -13.15 9.81 -33.45
N LEU A 99 -12.15 10.55 -33.93
CA LEU A 99 -10.73 10.23 -33.84
C LEU A 99 -9.95 11.28 -33.06
N THR A 100 -8.91 10.85 -32.36
CA THR A 100 -8.01 11.72 -31.58
C THR A 100 -6.57 11.22 -31.63
N ALA A 101 -5.60 12.14 -31.63
CA ALA A 101 -4.18 11.81 -31.44
C ALA A 101 -3.79 11.69 -29.96
N THR A 102 -4.69 12.09 -29.04
CA THR A 102 -4.48 11.94 -27.60
C THR A 102 -5.04 10.59 -27.17
N LYS A 103 -4.16 9.71 -26.67
CA LYS A 103 -4.57 8.41 -26.12
C LYS A 103 -5.62 8.59 -25.01
N PRO A 104 -6.80 7.93 -25.09
CA PRO A 104 -7.81 7.97 -24.03
C PRO A 104 -7.26 7.51 -22.68
N THR A 105 -7.70 8.18 -21.61
CA THR A 105 -7.24 7.91 -20.22
C THR A 105 -8.41 7.56 -19.30
N GLY A 106 -8.13 7.22 -18.03
CA GLY A 106 -9.19 6.93 -17.06
C GLY A 106 -10.03 5.71 -17.45
N THR A 107 -11.35 5.85 -17.40
CA THR A 107 -12.31 4.77 -17.67
C THR A 107 -12.63 4.57 -19.15
N ALA A 108 -12.14 5.44 -20.04
CA ALA A 108 -12.36 5.31 -21.48
C ALA A 108 -11.60 4.10 -22.04
N LEU A 109 -12.24 3.43 -23.00
CA LEU A 109 -11.71 2.28 -23.71
C LEU A 109 -10.62 2.72 -24.69
N ILE A 110 -9.53 1.97 -24.78
CA ILE A 110 -8.42 2.32 -25.69
C ILE A 110 -8.52 1.47 -26.94
N GLN A 111 -8.62 2.12 -28.10
CA GLN A 111 -8.46 1.47 -29.39
C GLN A 111 -7.68 2.38 -30.33
N LYS A 112 -6.48 1.94 -30.73
CA LYS A 112 -5.69 2.57 -31.79
C LYS A 112 -6.21 2.06 -33.13
N VAL A 113 -6.41 2.96 -34.09
CA VAL A 113 -7.13 2.64 -35.32
C VAL A 113 -6.32 2.94 -36.56
N ALA A 114 -5.50 3.99 -36.52
CA ALA A 114 -4.77 4.45 -37.69
C ALA A 114 -3.50 5.23 -37.32
N VAL A 115 -2.67 5.49 -38.33
CA VAL A 115 -1.55 6.45 -38.28
C VAL A 115 -1.69 7.44 -39.42
N VAL A 116 -1.39 8.71 -39.16
CA VAL A 116 -1.41 9.75 -40.19
C VAL A 116 -0.21 9.60 -41.13
N LEU A 117 -0.47 9.35 -42.42
CA LEU A 117 0.55 9.28 -43.47
C LEU A 117 0.81 10.64 -44.13
N ARG A 118 -0.24 11.49 -44.22
CA ARG A 118 -0.15 12.82 -44.82
C ARG A 118 -1.04 13.80 -44.06
N LYS A 119 -0.46 14.94 -43.65
CA LYS A 119 -1.16 16.08 -43.06
C LYS A 119 -1.69 17.01 -44.15
N HIS A 120 -3.02 17.15 -44.27
CA HIS A 120 -3.67 18.15 -45.12
C HIS A 120 -5.16 18.24 -44.80
N ALA A 121 -5.76 19.42 -44.93
CA ALA A 121 -7.18 19.66 -44.68
C ALA A 121 -8.18 19.01 -45.68
N SER A 122 -7.69 18.30 -46.71
CA SER A 122 -8.56 17.81 -47.80
C SER A 122 -7.93 16.68 -48.61
N ASN A 123 -6.61 16.56 -48.59
CA ASN A 123 -5.86 15.46 -49.21
C ASN A 123 -5.04 14.71 -48.15
N GLY A 124 -5.54 14.71 -46.91
CA GLY A 124 -4.93 13.97 -45.83
C GLY A 124 -5.05 12.48 -46.08
N VAL A 125 -4.11 11.72 -45.53
CA VAL A 125 -4.07 10.27 -45.70
C VAL A 125 -3.78 9.63 -44.36
N VAL A 126 -4.51 8.57 -44.03
CA VAL A 126 -4.27 7.72 -42.86
C VAL A 126 -4.14 6.26 -43.29
N GLU A 127 -3.28 5.51 -42.60
CA GLU A 127 -3.15 4.06 -42.72
C GLU A 127 -3.96 3.40 -41.60
N ILE A 128 -4.84 2.48 -41.93
CA ILE A 128 -5.73 1.77 -41.00
C ILE A 128 -5.25 0.32 -40.89
N PHE A 129 -4.94 -0.15 -39.68
CA PHE A 129 -4.29 -1.46 -39.47
C PHE A 129 -4.92 -2.33 -38.38
N GLY A 130 -6.10 -1.96 -37.84
CA GLY A 130 -6.65 -2.71 -36.70
C GLY A 130 -8.03 -2.27 -36.21
N ALA A 131 -9.00 -2.06 -37.10
CA ALA A 131 -10.38 -1.99 -36.67
C ALA A 131 -10.82 -3.35 -36.09
N GLY A 132 -11.45 -3.36 -34.90
CA GLY A 132 -12.04 -4.59 -34.34
C GLY A 132 -11.47 -5.16 -33.02
N ARG A 133 -10.38 -4.65 -32.43
CA ARG A 133 -10.00 -5.02 -31.04
C ARG A 133 -9.60 -3.82 -30.20
N GLN A 134 -10.18 -3.73 -29.00
CA GLN A 134 -9.68 -2.85 -27.93
C GLN A 134 -8.32 -3.34 -27.44
N ASN A 135 -7.49 -2.46 -26.89
CA ASN A 135 -6.22 -2.86 -26.27
C ASN A 135 -6.51 -3.79 -25.08
N ASP A 136 -5.88 -4.97 -25.02
CA ASP A 136 -6.20 -6.04 -24.05
C ASP A 136 -6.04 -5.63 -22.58
N LEU A 137 -5.27 -4.58 -22.27
CA LEU A 137 -5.21 -3.98 -20.92
C LEU A 137 -5.62 -2.48 -20.96
N PRO A 138 -6.71 -2.11 -20.26
CA PRO A 138 -7.13 -0.71 -20.04
C PRO A 138 -6.10 0.15 -19.29
N ASN A 139 -6.41 1.42 -19.04
CA ASN A 139 -5.61 2.25 -18.13
C ASN A 139 -5.74 1.75 -16.69
N LEU A 140 -4.65 1.73 -15.91
CA LEU A 140 -4.68 1.42 -14.48
C LEU A 140 -5.02 2.71 -13.68
N PRO A 141 -6.15 2.76 -12.95
CA PRO A 141 -6.50 3.93 -12.15
C PRO A 141 -5.51 4.18 -11.02
N ASN A 142 -5.48 5.42 -10.52
CA ASN A 142 -4.58 5.81 -9.45
C ASN A 142 -4.72 4.91 -8.21
N THR A 143 -3.60 4.58 -7.55
CA THR A 143 -3.53 3.72 -6.35
C THR A 143 -4.07 2.30 -6.51
N LYS A 144 -4.25 1.83 -7.75
CA LYS A 144 -4.61 0.44 -8.05
C LYS A 144 -3.38 -0.38 -8.43
N ILE A 145 -3.52 -1.69 -8.29
CA ILE A 145 -2.61 -2.69 -8.84
C ILE A 145 -3.41 -3.67 -9.69
N TRP A 146 -2.79 -4.21 -10.73
CA TRP A 146 -3.33 -5.37 -11.41
C TRP A 146 -2.88 -6.65 -10.71
N ILE A 147 -3.84 -7.50 -10.39
CA ILE A 147 -3.61 -8.86 -9.90
C ILE A 147 -4.42 -9.80 -10.78
N GLY A 148 -3.80 -10.86 -11.26
CA GLY A 148 -4.51 -11.90 -12.01
C GLY A 148 -5.55 -12.61 -11.14
N ASP A 149 -6.73 -12.88 -11.70
CA ASP A 149 -7.71 -13.76 -11.08
C ASP A 149 -7.41 -15.25 -11.34
N ALA A 150 -8.30 -16.14 -10.87
CA ALA A 150 -8.18 -17.59 -11.04
C ALA A 150 -8.23 -18.04 -12.52
N SER A 151 -8.68 -17.18 -13.44
CA SER A 151 -8.71 -17.41 -14.88
C SER A 151 -7.54 -16.74 -15.61
N GLY A 152 -6.61 -16.10 -14.88
CA GLY A 152 -5.43 -15.44 -15.44
C GLY A 152 -5.73 -14.07 -16.06
N VAL A 153 -6.88 -13.48 -15.73
CA VAL A 153 -7.27 -12.14 -16.23
C VAL A 153 -6.83 -11.07 -15.22
N PRO A 154 -6.15 -9.99 -15.65
CA PRO A 154 -5.81 -8.87 -14.78
C PRO A 154 -7.07 -8.21 -14.20
N GLN A 155 -7.14 -8.11 -12.88
CA GLN A 155 -8.19 -7.40 -12.15
C GLN A 155 -7.57 -6.24 -11.36
N GLU A 156 -8.31 -5.16 -11.21
CA GLU A 156 -7.87 -4.01 -10.43
C GLU A 156 -8.18 -4.19 -8.94
N PHE A 157 -7.15 -4.10 -8.12
CA PHE A 157 -7.29 -4.13 -6.67
C PHE A 157 -6.70 -2.89 -6.02
N VAL A 158 -7.26 -2.54 -4.87
CA VAL A 158 -6.61 -1.65 -3.92
C VAL A 158 -5.79 -2.53 -2.99
N LEU A 159 -4.52 -2.19 -2.77
CA LEU A 159 -3.79 -2.79 -1.65
C LEU A 159 -4.27 -2.15 -0.35
N SER A 160 -4.97 -2.92 0.49
CA SER A 160 -5.57 -2.44 1.74
C SER A 160 -5.37 -3.42 2.89
N GLY A 161 -5.32 -2.93 4.13
CA GLY A 161 -5.20 -3.74 5.36
C GLY A 161 -3.81 -3.62 5.99
N HIS A 162 -3.14 -4.74 6.21
CA HIS A 162 -1.76 -4.78 6.74
C HIS A 162 -0.71 -4.26 5.77
N ALA A 163 -1.11 -3.90 4.56
CA ALA A 163 -0.31 -3.13 3.65
C ALA A 163 -1.19 -2.10 2.95
N THR A 164 -0.67 -0.90 2.77
CA THR A 164 -1.25 0.16 1.94
C THR A 164 -0.21 0.62 0.93
N MET A 165 -0.66 1.13 -0.21
CA MET A 165 0.24 1.67 -1.24
C MET A 165 -0.21 3.07 -1.65
N THR A 166 0.73 3.99 -1.74
CA THR A 166 0.48 5.34 -2.27
C THR A 166 0.72 5.40 -3.78
N ALA A 167 0.22 6.43 -4.44
CA ALA A 167 0.46 6.70 -5.86
C ALA A 167 1.95 6.80 -6.24
N GLY A 168 2.83 7.06 -5.26
CA GLY A 168 4.29 7.09 -5.43
C GLY A 168 4.98 5.73 -5.32
N GLY A 169 4.23 4.62 -5.22
CA GLY A 169 4.80 3.27 -5.12
C GLY A 169 5.33 2.89 -3.73
N VAL A 170 5.10 3.74 -2.71
CA VAL A 170 5.49 3.42 -1.33
C VAL A 170 4.51 2.41 -0.76
N VAL A 171 4.99 1.18 -0.52
CA VAL A 171 4.28 0.13 0.21
C VAL A 171 4.55 0.30 1.71
N THR A 172 3.51 0.61 2.46
CA THR A 172 3.55 0.72 3.92
C THR A 172 2.92 -0.52 4.51
N THR A 173 3.66 -1.29 5.29
CA THR A 173 3.10 -2.40 6.06
C THR A 173 2.61 -1.91 7.43
N THR A 174 1.38 -2.26 7.76
CA THR A 174 0.80 -2.16 9.10
C THR A 174 1.30 -3.37 9.89
N GLY A 175 2.45 -3.21 10.56
CA GLY A 175 3.06 -4.16 11.48
C GLY A 175 4.12 -3.44 12.33
N LEU A 176 4.38 -3.93 13.54
CA LEU A 176 5.24 -3.23 14.51
C LEU A 176 6.71 -3.25 14.05
N LYS A 177 7.14 -2.21 13.33
CA LYS A 177 8.55 -2.05 12.93
C LYS A 177 9.50 -2.08 14.13
N ASN A 178 9.01 -1.70 15.31
CA ASN A 178 9.62 -1.87 16.62
C ASN A 178 8.50 -2.12 17.66
N VAL A 179 8.75 -2.93 18.69
CA VAL A 179 7.87 -3.03 19.89
C VAL A 179 7.97 -1.75 20.73
N VAL A 180 8.96 -0.89 20.48
CA VAL A 180 9.24 0.32 21.29
C VAL A 180 8.07 1.32 21.33
N GLU A 181 7.24 1.37 20.28
CA GLU A 181 6.06 2.25 20.22
C GLU A 181 4.82 1.60 20.86
N ASP A 182 4.88 0.30 21.12
CA ASP A 182 3.86 -0.40 21.90
C ASP A 182 4.21 -0.24 23.38
N THR A 183 3.49 0.63 24.08
CA THR A 183 3.70 0.90 25.51
C THR A 183 3.07 -0.16 26.43
N THR A 184 2.30 -1.09 25.87
CA THR A 184 1.62 -2.17 26.61
C THR A 184 1.71 -3.50 25.86
N PRO A 185 2.92 -3.97 25.50
CA PRO A 185 3.04 -5.17 24.70
C PRO A 185 2.62 -6.37 25.55
N GLU A 186 1.60 -7.07 25.09
CA GLU A 186 1.16 -8.34 25.66
C GLU A 186 1.71 -9.49 24.82
N LEU A 187 2.20 -10.52 25.51
CA LEU A 187 2.54 -11.77 24.86
C LEU A 187 1.28 -12.64 24.80
N GLY A 188 0.87 -13.02 23.58
CA GLY A 188 -0.23 -13.98 23.40
C GLY A 188 0.13 -15.43 23.76
N GLY A 189 1.32 -15.66 24.33
CA GLY A 189 1.90 -16.97 24.66
C GLY A 189 3.28 -16.82 25.33
N GLU A 190 4.04 -17.91 25.43
CA GLU A 190 5.41 -17.85 25.95
C GLU A 190 6.34 -17.05 25.02
N MET A 191 7.15 -16.18 25.60
CA MET A 191 8.26 -15.55 24.87
C MET A 191 9.48 -16.46 24.93
N ASP A 192 9.76 -17.12 23.80
CA ASP A 192 11.03 -17.81 23.58
C ASP A 192 12.03 -16.83 22.95
N ALA A 193 13.08 -16.46 23.70
CA ALA A 193 14.16 -15.60 23.19
C ALA A 193 15.14 -16.36 22.28
N GLY A 194 14.97 -17.68 22.11
CA GLY A 194 15.85 -18.53 21.33
C GLY A 194 17.29 -18.52 21.86
N ALA A 195 18.26 -18.26 20.98
CA ALA A 195 19.68 -18.16 21.35
C ALA A 195 20.08 -16.76 21.89
N HIS A 196 19.10 -15.87 22.13
CA HIS A 196 19.34 -14.50 22.54
C HIS A 196 18.95 -14.27 24.00
N THR A 197 19.40 -13.14 24.55
CA THR A 197 19.09 -12.74 25.93
C THR A 197 18.06 -11.62 25.95
N ILE A 198 17.29 -11.57 27.04
CA ILE A 198 16.41 -10.44 27.35
C ILE A 198 17.16 -9.55 28.34
N GLY A 199 17.65 -8.42 27.83
CA GLY A 199 18.33 -7.39 28.63
C GLY A 199 17.37 -6.38 29.25
N PHE A 200 17.79 -5.74 30.33
CA PHE A 200 17.08 -4.63 30.95
C PHE A 200 18.02 -3.44 31.11
N THR A 201 17.52 -2.23 30.93
CA THR A 201 18.22 -1.03 31.40
C THR A 201 18.22 -1.06 32.92
N GLN A 202 19.40 -1.19 33.53
CA GLN A 202 19.54 -1.27 34.98
C GLN A 202 19.37 0.11 35.61
N GLN A 203 18.46 0.22 36.57
CA GLN A 203 18.30 1.42 37.38
C GLN A 203 19.45 1.54 38.38
N THR A 204 19.85 2.76 38.72
CA THR A 204 20.93 3.01 39.69
C THR A 204 20.61 4.14 40.64
N ALA A 205 21.04 4.03 41.89
CA ALA A 205 21.01 5.13 42.86
C ALA A 205 22.18 5.03 43.84
N THR A 206 22.53 6.17 44.43
CA THR A 206 23.43 6.26 45.59
C THR A 206 22.62 6.74 46.79
N GLY A 207 22.74 6.07 47.92
CA GLY A 207 21.95 6.34 49.11
C GLY A 207 22.19 7.73 49.69
N ASP A 208 21.10 8.37 50.10
CA ASP A 208 21.08 9.65 50.81
C ASP A 208 20.42 9.52 52.20
N GLY A 209 20.10 8.29 52.63
CA GLY A 209 19.42 7.99 53.88
C GLY A 209 18.00 7.47 53.67
N THR A 210 17.38 7.80 52.53
CA THR A 210 16.09 7.25 52.11
C THR A 210 16.00 7.08 50.60
N THR A 211 15.88 5.85 50.13
CA THR A 211 15.86 5.57 48.69
C THR A 211 14.52 4.96 48.27
N THR A 212 13.82 5.62 47.34
CA THR A 212 12.67 5.02 46.67
C THR A 212 13.14 4.23 45.46
N ILE A 213 12.82 2.93 45.41
CA ILE A 213 13.02 2.09 44.23
C ILE A 213 11.69 1.94 43.52
N ASP A 214 11.62 2.41 42.27
CA ASP A 214 10.45 2.23 41.42
C ASP A 214 10.60 1.03 40.51
N TRP A 215 9.98 -0.10 40.89
CA TRP A 215 10.03 -1.34 40.13
C TRP A 215 9.18 -1.30 38.84
N LYS A 216 8.41 -0.23 38.60
CA LYS A 216 7.74 -0.02 37.30
C LYS A 216 8.72 0.38 36.19
N LEU A 217 9.88 0.90 36.54
CA LEU A 217 10.89 1.38 35.58
C LEU A 217 11.91 0.30 35.16
N GLY A 218 11.83 -0.91 35.76
CA GLY A 218 12.61 -2.06 35.32
C GLY A 218 12.92 -3.06 36.43
N ASN A 219 13.18 -4.30 36.05
CA ASN A 219 13.33 -5.43 36.99
C ASN A 219 14.73 -5.53 37.64
N LYS A 220 15.65 -4.62 37.32
CA LYS A 220 17.05 -4.64 37.76
C LYS A 220 17.42 -3.30 38.38
N PHE A 221 17.90 -3.33 39.62
CA PHE A 221 18.35 -2.14 40.34
C PHE A 221 19.73 -2.36 40.96
N TYR A 222 20.60 -1.37 40.86
CA TYR A 222 21.91 -1.36 41.49
C TYR A 222 22.04 -0.16 42.41
N PHE A 223 22.14 -0.44 43.70
CA PHE A 223 22.23 0.55 44.74
C PHE A 223 23.62 0.58 45.34
N THR A 224 24.19 1.77 45.51
CA THR A 224 25.40 1.99 46.29
C THR A 224 25.05 2.77 47.55
N PHE A 225 25.45 2.28 48.72
CA PHE A 225 25.25 3.04 49.95
C PHE A 225 26.00 4.37 49.90
N GLY A 226 25.39 5.40 50.50
CA GLY A 226 26.09 6.64 50.86
C GLY A 226 26.88 6.48 52.16
N ALA A 227 27.24 7.62 52.76
CA ALA A 227 27.93 7.67 54.04
C ALA A 227 27.04 7.35 55.27
N GLN A 228 25.88 6.71 55.06
CA GLN A 228 24.84 6.45 56.05
C GLN A 228 24.09 5.15 55.73
N ASN A 229 23.33 4.66 56.71
CA ASN A 229 22.32 3.63 56.48
C ASN A 229 21.21 4.18 55.60
N ASP A 230 20.52 3.31 54.86
CA ASP A 230 19.45 3.72 53.96
C ASP A 230 18.14 2.98 54.27
N THR A 231 17.03 3.71 54.21
CA THR A 231 15.68 3.16 54.35
C THR A 231 15.00 3.15 53.00
N PHE A 232 14.68 1.94 52.51
CA PHE A 232 14.04 1.75 51.22
C PHE A 232 12.53 1.87 51.28
N THR A 233 11.95 2.49 50.26
CA THR A 233 10.54 2.37 49.91
C THR A 233 10.43 1.80 48.49
N PHE A 234 9.46 0.91 48.27
CA PHE A 234 9.25 0.29 46.95
C PHE A 234 7.96 0.80 46.33
N THR A 235 8.04 1.27 45.09
CA THR A 235 6.87 1.41 44.22
C THR A 235 6.69 0.10 43.47
N ALA A 236 5.53 -0.54 43.66
CA ALA A 236 5.31 -1.89 43.19
C ALA A 236 5.03 -1.98 41.68
N PRO A 237 5.52 -3.03 41.01
CA PRO A 237 5.13 -3.32 39.63
C PRO A 237 3.66 -3.73 39.58
N THR A 238 3.03 -3.58 38.42
CA THR A 238 1.58 -3.82 38.25
C THR A 238 1.22 -5.30 38.39
N ASN A 239 2.08 -6.20 37.90
CA ASN A 239 1.84 -7.64 37.88
C ASN A 239 2.92 -8.37 38.70
N PRO A 240 2.63 -9.60 39.17
CA PRO A 240 3.64 -10.46 39.79
C PRO A 240 4.87 -10.65 38.88
N CYS A 241 6.07 -10.57 39.44
CA CYS A 241 7.30 -10.67 38.67
C CYS A 241 8.53 -10.96 39.53
N ASN A 242 9.64 -11.29 38.86
CA ASN A 242 10.95 -11.47 39.48
C ASN A 242 11.78 -10.18 39.37
N LEU A 243 12.39 -9.77 40.48
CA LEU A 243 13.17 -8.55 40.61
C LEU A 243 14.55 -8.87 41.21
N ILE A 244 15.57 -8.11 40.82
CA ILE A 244 16.93 -8.22 41.38
C ILE A 244 17.40 -6.86 41.86
N LEU A 245 17.83 -6.81 43.12
CA LEU A 245 18.50 -5.67 43.74
C LEU A 245 19.95 -6.04 44.04
N VAL A 246 20.89 -5.26 43.54
CA VAL A 246 22.29 -5.30 43.95
C VAL A 246 22.52 -4.20 44.98
N LEU A 247 23.11 -4.55 46.11
CA LEU A 247 23.51 -3.63 47.17
C LEU A 247 25.04 -3.59 47.24
N LYS A 248 25.62 -2.39 47.19
CA LYS A 248 27.06 -2.20 47.34
C LYS A 248 27.37 -1.25 48.49
N GLN A 249 28.20 -1.69 49.42
CA GLN A 249 28.73 -0.84 50.50
C GLN A 249 29.55 0.34 49.95
N ASP A 250 29.61 1.42 50.72
CA ASP A 250 30.45 2.57 50.42
C ASP A 250 31.94 2.27 50.68
N GLY A 251 32.79 3.30 50.56
CA GLY A 251 34.23 3.18 50.82
C GLY A 251 34.60 2.95 52.29
N VAL A 252 33.63 2.98 53.21
CA VAL A 252 33.84 2.80 54.67
C VAL A 252 33.23 1.49 55.16
N GLY A 253 32.11 1.07 54.59
CA GLY A 253 31.34 -0.09 55.05
C GLY A 253 30.48 0.24 56.27
N SER A 254 30.02 -0.81 56.96
CA SER A 254 29.13 -0.74 58.13
C SER A 254 27.76 -0.11 57.85
N ARG A 255 27.29 -0.13 56.60
CA ARG A 255 25.96 0.36 56.23
C ARG A 255 24.94 -0.77 56.33
N ILE A 256 23.76 -0.43 56.84
CA ILE A 256 22.67 -1.39 57.06
C ILE A 256 21.45 -0.91 56.27
N PRO A 257 20.89 -1.74 55.38
CA PRO A 257 19.64 -1.42 54.72
C PRO A 257 18.46 -1.62 55.67
N THR A 258 17.44 -0.77 55.54
CA THR A 258 16.12 -1.00 56.13
C THR A 258 15.12 -1.18 55.00
N PHE A 259 14.51 -2.36 54.91
CA PHE A 259 13.53 -2.69 53.87
C PHE A 259 12.10 -2.36 54.32
N PRO A 260 11.17 -2.10 53.37
CA PRO A 260 9.78 -1.86 53.73
C PRO A 260 9.13 -3.13 54.30
N GLY A 261 8.10 -2.98 55.14
CA GLY A 261 7.43 -4.10 55.81
C GLY A 261 6.71 -5.09 54.87
N THR A 262 6.59 -4.75 53.59
CA THR A 262 6.10 -5.65 52.52
C THR A 262 7.15 -6.65 52.05
N VAL A 263 8.42 -6.50 52.47
CA VAL A 263 9.48 -7.48 52.21
C VAL A 263 9.44 -8.56 53.28
N LEU A 264 9.24 -9.80 52.85
CA LEU A 264 9.23 -10.99 53.67
C LEU A 264 10.47 -11.82 53.39
N TRP A 265 11.19 -12.19 54.44
CA TRP A 265 12.45 -12.92 54.33
C TRP A 265 12.25 -14.42 54.59
N SER A 266 13.08 -15.24 53.94
CA SER A 266 13.20 -16.65 54.31
C SER A 266 13.52 -16.78 55.80
N GLY A 267 12.82 -17.67 56.50
CA GLY A 267 12.97 -17.83 57.95
C GLY A 267 12.31 -16.73 58.81
N GLY A 268 11.65 -15.74 58.20
CA GLY A 268 10.83 -14.74 58.89
C GLY A 268 11.59 -13.55 59.49
N SER A 269 12.89 -13.44 59.26
CA SER A 269 13.73 -12.35 59.77
C SER A 269 14.70 -11.84 58.70
N MET A 270 14.99 -10.54 58.70
CA MET A 270 15.96 -9.95 57.77
C MET A 270 17.35 -10.59 57.93
N PRO A 271 18.02 -10.95 56.83
CA PRO A 271 19.37 -11.51 56.87
C PRO A 271 20.40 -10.46 57.31
N THR A 272 21.57 -10.93 57.73
CA THR A 272 22.70 -10.05 58.07
C THR A 272 23.49 -9.73 56.79
N PHE A 273 23.31 -8.52 56.27
CA PHE A 273 24.02 -8.04 55.08
C PHE A 273 25.51 -7.78 55.34
N SER A 274 26.30 -7.83 54.28
CA SER A 274 27.74 -7.60 54.34
C SER A 274 28.04 -6.15 54.67
N THR A 275 28.97 -5.92 55.59
CA THR A 275 29.36 -4.59 56.08
C THR A 275 30.81 -4.22 55.74
N GLY A 276 31.53 -5.08 55.02
CA GLY A 276 32.89 -4.79 54.55
C GLY A 276 32.90 -3.62 53.55
N VAL A 277 34.03 -2.92 53.47
CA VAL A 277 34.25 -1.85 52.48
C VAL A 277 33.97 -2.38 51.07
N ALA A 278 33.13 -1.67 50.31
CA ALA A 278 32.74 -2.00 48.94
C ALA A 278 32.14 -3.40 48.72
N ALA A 279 31.79 -4.14 49.79
CA ALA A 279 31.16 -5.45 49.70
C ALA A 279 29.85 -5.36 48.92
N VAL A 280 29.61 -6.36 48.08
CA VAL A 280 28.42 -6.43 47.24
C VAL A 280 27.55 -7.62 47.67
N ASP A 281 26.26 -7.34 47.86
CA ASP A 281 25.22 -8.34 48.12
C ASP A 281 24.19 -8.29 46.98
N ILE A 282 23.57 -9.43 46.67
CA ILE A 282 22.51 -9.52 45.67
C ILE A 282 21.27 -10.11 46.33
N VAL A 283 20.15 -9.39 46.21
CA VAL A 283 18.84 -9.81 46.70
C VAL A 283 17.93 -10.10 45.51
N ALA A 284 17.35 -11.30 45.49
CA ALA A 284 16.29 -11.67 44.58
C ALA A 284 14.94 -11.57 45.28
N PHE A 285 13.98 -10.96 44.59
CA PHE A 285 12.59 -10.91 45.05
C PHE A 285 11.67 -11.58 44.05
N TYR A 286 10.75 -12.40 44.56
CA TYR A 286 9.50 -12.70 43.87
C TYR A 286 8.41 -11.77 44.44
N TYR A 287 7.82 -10.93 43.59
CA TYR A 287 6.66 -10.12 43.94
C TYR A 287 5.38 -10.84 43.53
N ASP A 288 4.44 -11.03 44.45
CA ASP A 288 3.20 -11.78 44.22
C ASP A 288 1.99 -10.89 43.87
N GLY A 289 2.18 -9.57 43.76
CA GLY A 289 1.10 -8.60 43.65
C GLY A 289 0.82 -7.84 44.96
N THR A 290 1.47 -8.20 46.07
CA THR A 290 1.35 -7.50 47.36
C THR A 290 2.65 -7.49 48.16
N ASN A 291 3.29 -8.65 48.34
CA ASN A 291 4.50 -8.84 49.13
C ASN A 291 5.70 -9.16 48.23
N TYR A 292 6.90 -8.88 48.74
CA TYR A 292 8.18 -9.20 48.12
C TYR A 292 8.86 -10.31 48.92
N PHE A 293 8.93 -11.52 48.38
CA PHE A 293 9.61 -12.65 49.03
C PHE A 293 11.10 -12.59 48.68
N GLY A 294 11.92 -12.21 49.65
CA GLY A 294 13.34 -11.95 49.50
C GLY A 294 14.23 -13.15 49.86
N VAL A 295 15.24 -13.38 49.03
CA VAL A 295 16.40 -14.23 49.32
C VAL A 295 17.67 -13.53 48.85
N GLU A 296 18.77 -13.75 49.55
CA GLU A 296 20.02 -13.03 49.35
C GLU A 296 21.22 -13.95 49.14
N THR A 297 22.20 -13.43 48.42
CA THR A 297 23.54 -13.98 48.29
C THR A 297 24.52 -12.88 48.63
N LEU A 298 25.50 -13.18 49.49
CA LEU A 298 26.23 -12.16 50.23
C LEU A 298 27.73 -12.16 49.89
N ASN A 299 28.34 -10.99 50.04
CA ASN A 299 29.78 -10.75 50.07
C ASN A 299 30.54 -11.16 48.79
N PHE A 300 30.03 -10.72 47.63
CA PHE A 300 30.75 -10.83 46.36
C PHE A 300 31.94 -9.86 46.32
N SER A 301 33.07 -10.35 45.78
CA SER A 301 34.35 -9.63 45.62
C SER A 301 34.57 -9.08 44.22
#